data_AF-A0A7S1D1I5-F1
#
_entry.id   AF-A0A7S1D1I5-F1
#
_cell.length_a   1.000
_cell.length_b   1.000
_cell.length_c   1.000
_cell.angle_alpha   90.00
_cell.angle_beta   90.00
_cell.angle_gamma   90.00
#
_symmetry.space_group_name_H-M   'P 1'
#
loop_
_entity.id
_entity.type
_entity.pdbx_description
1 polymer ?
#
loop_
_entity_poly.entity_id
_entity_poly.type
_entity_poly.pdbx_seq_one_letter_code
_entity_poly.pdbx_strand_id
1 'polypeptide(L)'
;VASLRLMTLTCKYGYTPSTPTIFARYGALEAVMGNLKGARRFFSITNRLIDESRSKEATCRALLVSHGLLSHWYEPYSHIVDGLQQSYVVGMECGVYDHALNAASHYMTLAMYSTMGLVQIENSLRVYCQQMRDFNVESVLPFTLPMWQAVLNLLGEADDPTILSGEAMVLEEFEIEPNNLVVRVVLLIFQVLLTLQFRDWKALQEKHYDSFVRLREKAVRGHVSNFATSFLEGYVSFLLFEQTRNTRYLRFAKRITRRIQGWAKAGVVNCAPTATFLKAECIVARDKKALRKTEVMNLYREALVQAKDLNILQYKGLFAERCSDVLGTVYHDEEQSRTYLCESIDRYEEWQAYAKVKFLGELHLSPCGKKNDAQ
;
A
#
# COMPACT_ATOMS: atom_id res chain seq x y z
N VAL A 1 -13.81 20.35 8.55
CA VAL A 1 -14.44 21.39 9.41
C VAL A 1 -13.66 21.61 10.71
N ALA A 2 -13.38 20.58 11.51
CA ALA A 2 -12.63 20.73 12.78
C ALA A 2 -11.22 21.34 12.62
N SER A 3 -10.42 20.89 11.65
CA SER A 3 -9.05 21.41 11.42
C SER A 3 -9.02 22.89 11.05
N LEU A 4 -10.01 23.38 10.29
CA LEU A 4 -10.12 24.79 9.91
C LEU A 4 -10.43 25.65 11.14
N ARG A 5 -11.37 25.21 11.99
CA ARG A 5 -11.72 25.92 13.23
C ARG A 5 -10.54 26.00 14.20
N LEU A 6 -9.82 24.89 14.38
CA LEU A 6 -8.62 24.85 15.22
C LEU A 6 -7.51 25.76 14.69
N MET A 7 -7.34 25.83 13.37
CA MET A 7 -6.42 26.77 12.73
C MET A 7 -6.82 28.23 13.00
N THR A 8 -8.10 28.59 12.82
CA THR A 8 -8.60 29.93 13.12
C THR A 8 -8.38 30.33 14.57
N LEU A 9 -8.64 29.41 15.51
CA LEU A 9 -8.40 29.66 16.94
C LEU A 9 -6.91 29.85 17.24
N THR A 10 -6.04 29.04 16.63
CA THR A 10 -4.58 29.16 16.80
C THR A 10 -4.06 30.50 16.28
N CYS A 11 -4.55 30.96 15.12
CA CYS A 11 -4.17 32.27 14.58
C CYS A 11 -4.70 33.44 15.42
N LYS A 12 -5.87 33.29 16.06
CA LYS A 12 -6.50 34.36 16.85
C LYS A 12 -5.96 34.46 18.27
N TYR A 13 -5.67 33.33 18.91
CA TYR A 13 -5.36 33.26 20.33
C TYR A 13 -3.92 32.80 20.64
N GLY A 14 -3.14 32.46 19.61
CA GLY A 14 -1.74 32.06 19.77
C GLY A 14 -1.53 30.55 19.83
N TYR A 15 -0.28 30.15 20.07
CA TYR A 15 0.15 28.77 20.01
C TYR A 15 -0.13 28.01 21.32
N THR A 16 -0.40 26.72 21.18
CA THR A 16 -0.59 25.77 22.28
C THR A 16 0.29 24.55 22.03
N PRO A 17 0.48 23.65 23.01
CA PRO A 17 1.18 22.38 22.77
C PRO A 17 0.56 21.55 21.63
N SER A 18 -0.73 21.72 21.31
CA SER A 18 -1.39 21.01 20.19
C SER A 18 -1.16 21.66 18.82
N THR A 19 -0.56 22.86 18.76
CA THR A 19 -0.34 23.60 17.51
C THR A 19 0.40 22.80 16.43
N PRO A 20 1.50 22.08 16.71
CA PRO A 20 2.17 21.29 15.67
C PRO A 20 1.22 20.28 15.00
N THR A 21 0.39 19.58 15.81
CA THR A 21 -0.62 18.64 15.30
C THR A 21 -1.67 19.34 14.43
N ILE A 22 -2.12 20.53 14.81
CA ILE A 22 -3.09 21.32 14.03
C ILE A 22 -2.51 21.71 12.67
N PHE A 23 -1.25 22.14 12.64
CA PHE A 23 -0.55 22.51 11.41
C PHE A 23 -0.36 21.30 10.48
N ALA A 24 0.03 20.13 11.00
CA ALA A 24 0.11 18.90 10.21
C ALA A 24 -1.25 18.52 9.61
N ARG A 25 -2.34 18.54 10.39
CA ARG A 25 -3.70 18.23 9.89
C ARG A 25 -4.14 19.20 8.81
N TYR A 26 -3.83 20.49 8.97
CA TYR A 26 -4.15 21.49 7.97
C TYR A 26 -3.32 21.30 6.69
N GLY A 27 -2.02 21.02 6.82
CA GLY A 27 -1.15 20.66 5.69
C GLY A 27 -1.66 19.43 4.93
N ALA A 28 -2.09 18.39 5.64
CA ALA A 28 -2.69 17.20 5.03
C ALA A 28 -3.98 17.55 4.26
N LEU A 29 -4.82 18.45 4.78
CA LEU A 29 -6.00 18.94 4.07
C LEU A 29 -5.64 19.69 2.78
N GLU A 30 -4.64 20.57 2.83
CA GLU A 30 -4.12 21.26 1.63
C GLU A 30 -3.61 20.26 0.58
N ALA A 31 -2.91 19.20 1.00
CA ALA A 31 -2.41 18.15 0.10
C ALA A 31 -3.57 17.39 -0.55
N VAL A 32 -4.58 17.01 0.23
CA VAL A 32 -5.81 16.36 -0.26
C VAL A 32 -6.52 17.25 -1.29
N MET A 33 -6.57 18.57 -1.08
CA MET A 33 -7.15 19.53 -2.03
C MET A 33 -6.27 19.80 -3.27
N GLY A 34 -5.05 19.24 -3.31
CA GLY A 34 -4.11 19.38 -4.44
C GLY A 34 -3.16 20.58 -4.31
N ASN A 35 -3.21 21.35 -3.22
CA ASN A 35 -2.28 22.44 -2.96
C ASN A 35 -0.98 21.94 -2.31
N LEU A 36 -0.15 21.24 -3.10
CA LEU A 36 1.09 20.64 -2.60
C LEU A 36 2.12 21.67 -2.13
N LYS A 37 2.07 22.91 -2.63
CA LYS A 37 2.94 24.01 -2.16
C LYS A 37 2.54 24.47 -0.75
N GLY A 38 1.24 24.68 -0.52
CA GLY A 38 0.71 25.01 0.79
C GLY A 38 0.98 23.90 1.80
N ALA A 39 0.69 22.66 1.42
CA ALA A 39 0.98 21.49 2.25
C ALA A 39 2.47 21.37 2.62
N ARG A 40 3.40 21.65 1.71
CA ARG A 40 4.85 21.64 2.00
C ARG A 40 5.21 22.72 3.03
N ARG A 41 4.64 23.92 2.92
CA ARG A 41 4.85 24.99 3.90
C ARG A 41 4.39 24.55 5.29
N PHE A 42 3.22 23.94 5.41
CA PHE A 42 2.71 23.45 6.68
C PHE A 42 3.52 22.26 7.23
N PHE A 43 4.06 21.41 6.35
CA PHE A 43 4.99 20.36 6.74
C PHE A 43 6.25 20.93 7.39
N SER A 44 6.92 21.90 6.75
CA SER A 44 8.11 22.56 7.31
C SER A 44 7.83 23.27 8.63
N ILE A 45 6.69 23.96 8.75
CA ILE A 45 6.29 24.59 10.03
C ILE A 45 6.06 23.54 11.11
N THR A 46 5.41 22.43 10.77
CA THR A 46 5.14 21.36 11.73
C THR A 46 6.43 20.78 12.28
N ASN A 47 7.39 20.43 11.43
CA ASN A 47 8.66 19.85 11.87
C ASN A 47 9.43 20.81 12.79
N ARG A 48 9.51 22.09 12.44
CA ARG A 48 10.15 23.09 13.31
C ARG A 48 9.47 23.17 14.69
N LEU A 49 8.14 23.15 14.72
CA LEU A 49 7.40 23.19 15.98
C LEU A 49 7.50 21.89 16.79
N ILE A 50 7.74 20.75 16.14
CA ILE A 50 8.06 19.48 16.81
C ILE A 50 9.43 19.60 17.49
N ASP A 51 10.43 20.12 16.78
CA ASP A 51 11.80 20.29 17.31
C ASP A 51 11.84 21.26 18.51
N GLU A 52 11.02 22.30 18.48
CA GLU A 52 10.91 23.30 19.56
C GLU A 52 10.00 22.83 20.72
N SER A 53 9.26 21.73 20.56
CA SER A 53 8.29 21.25 21.55
C SER A 53 8.98 20.71 22.79
N ARG A 54 8.58 21.22 23.96
CA ARG A 54 9.00 20.69 25.27
C ARG A 54 8.08 19.61 25.82
N SER A 55 6.95 19.35 25.17
CA SER A 55 5.96 18.36 25.62
C SER A 55 6.11 17.08 24.81
N LYS A 56 6.49 15.99 25.50
CA LYS A 56 6.56 14.64 24.90
C LYS A 56 5.22 14.22 24.31
N GLU A 57 4.12 14.50 25.00
CA GLU A 57 2.77 14.20 24.51
C GLU A 57 2.47 14.93 23.19
N ALA A 58 2.75 16.25 23.14
CA ALA A 58 2.54 17.04 21.93
C ALA A 58 3.40 16.52 20.77
N THR A 59 4.65 16.19 21.04
CA THR A 59 5.60 15.63 20.07
C THR A 59 5.10 14.29 19.53
N CYS A 60 4.67 13.36 20.39
CA CYS A 60 4.09 12.08 19.98
C CYS A 60 2.91 12.27 19.01
N ARG A 61 1.94 13.11 19.39
CA ARG A 61 0.74 13.39 18.57
C ARG A 61 1.07 14.03 17.23
N ALA A 62 2.01 14.97 17.23
CA ALA A 62 2.42 15.69 16.04
C ALA A 62 3.18 14.79 15.07
N LEU A 63 4.10 13.95 15.56
CA LEU A 63 4.82 12.98 14.75
C LEU A 63 3.87 11.99 14.07
N LEU A 64 2.91 11.40 14.82
CA LEU A 64 1.91 10.50 14.25
C LEU A 64 1.17 11.15 13.07
N VAL A 65 0.64 12.36 13.27
CA VAL A 65 -0.16 13.03 12.25
C VAL A 65 0.71 13.49 11.07
N SER A 66 1.90 14.03 11.34
CA SER A 66 2.82 14.51 10.30
C SER A 66 3.24 13.35 9.39
N HIS A 67 3.74 12.26 9.97
CA HIS A 67 4.24 11.12 9.21
C HIS A 67 3.11 10.25 8.64
N GLY A 68 1.99 10.11 9.35
CA GLY A 68 0.84 9.34 8.90
C GLY A 68 0.03 9.99 7.78
N LEU A 69 0.03 11.34 7.67
CA LEU A 69 -0.87 12.06 6.76
C LEU A 69 -0.21 13.08 5.82
N LEU A 70 1.07 13.43 6.02
CA LEU A 70 1.69 14.54 5.28
C LEU A 70 3.08 14.22 4.71
N SER A 71 3.98 13.62 5.49
CA SER A 71 5.37 13.37 5.08
C SER A 71 5.51 12.61 3.76
N HIS A 72 4.59 11.68 3.47
CA HIS A 72 4.65 10.84 2.27
C HIS A 72 4.65 11.62 0.94
N TRP A 73 4.16 12.86 0.95
CA TRP A 73 4.20 13.74 -0.23
C TRP A 73 5.61 14.28 -0.53
N TYR A 74 6.53 14.24 0.44
CA TYR A 74 7.80 14.97 0.38
C TYR A 74 9.01 14.13 0.75
N GLU A 75 8.83 13.06 1.53
CA GLU A 75 9.89 12.24 2.08
C GLU A 75 9.77 10.79 1.62
N PRO A 76 10.89 10.08 1.41
CA PRO A 76 10.86 8.64 1.16
C PRO A 76 10.29 7.90 2.36
N TYR A 77 9.66 6.75 2.13
CA TYR A 77 9.07 5.94 3.21
C TYR A 77 10.02 5.61 4.36
N SER A 78 11.32 5.46 4.13
CA SER A 78 12.33 5.23 5.19
C SER A 78 12.30 6.31 6.28
N HIS A 79 12.31 7.60 5.91
CA HIS A 79 12.23 8.69 6.89
C HIS A 79 10.89 8.74 7.61
N ILE A 80 9.81 8.30 6.96
CA ILE A 80 8.48 8.26 7.57
C ILE A 80 8.43 7.18 8.64
N VAL A 81 9.07 6.03 8.39
CA VAL A 81 9.20 4.94 9.36
C VAL A 81 9.90 5.45 10.62
N ASP A 82 11.02 6.16 10.49
CA ASP A 82 11.77 6.69 11.63
C ASP A 82 10.90 7.60 12.51
N GLY A 83 10.15 8.52 11.88
CA GLY A 83 9.25 9.42 12.60
C GLY A 83 8.07 8.72 13.29
N LEU A 84 7.51 7.67 12.68
CA LEU A 84 6.45 6.86 13.29
C LEU A 84 6.99 6.01 14.46
N GLN A 85 8.19 5.44 14.33
CA GLN A 85 8.85 4.74 15.42
C GLN A 85 9.17 5.67 16.59
N GLN A 86 9.64 6.89 16.30
CA GLN A 86 9.85 7.92 17.33
C GLN A 86 8.53 8.29 18.03
N SER A 87 7.44 8.45 17.27
CA SER A 87 6.11 8.70 17.84
C SER A 87 5.67 7.57 18.79
N TYR A 88 5.88 6.32 18.39
CA TYR A 88 5.62 5.14 19.22
C TYR A 88 6.46 5.20 20.52
N VAL A 89 7.79 5.31 20.42
CA VAL A 89 8.68 5.32 21.59
C VAL A 89 8.32 6.43 22.57
N VAL A 90 8.22 7.68 22.08
CA VAL A 90 7.88 8.84 22.93
C VAL A 90 6.49 8.66 23.56
N GLY A 91 5.51 8.16 22.80
CA GLY A 91 4.18 7.91 23.30
C GLY A 91 4.12 6.86 24.41
N MET A 92 4.88 5.76 24.25
CA MET A 92 5.04 4.73 25.28
C MET A 92 5.69 5.31 26.55
N GLU A 93 6.74 6.13 26.42
CA GLU A 93 7.42 6.75 27.57
C GLU A 93 6.54 7.71 28.37
N CYS A 94 5.64 8.44 27.71
CA CYS A 94 4.79 9.44 28.36
C CYS A 94 3.36 8.97 28.64
N GLY A 95 3.05 7.69 28.41
CA GLY A 95 1.74 7.10 28.68
C GLY A 95 0.64 7.47 27.68
N VAL A 96 0.98 8.02 26.51
CA VAL A 96 0.01 8.32 25.44
C VAL A 96 -0.14 7.11 24.51
N TYR A 97 -0.60 6.00 25.07
CA TYR A 97 -0.65 4.70 24.39
C TYR A 97 -1.48 4.71 23.11
N ASP A 98 -2.63 5.40 23.10
CA ASP A 98 -3.49 5.51 21.91
C ASP A 98 -2.73 6.02 20.69
N HIS A 99 -1.92 7.06 20.85
CA HIS A 99 -1.17 7.64 19.73
C HIS A 99 0.06 6.80 19.39
N ALA A 100 0.73 6.23 20.40
CA ALA A 100 1.86 5.34 20.19
C ALA A 100 1.46 4.13 19.32
N LEU A 101 0.37 3.47 19.67
CA LEU A 101 -0.08 2.25 18.99
C LEU A 101 -0.75 2.54 17.64
N ASN A 102 -1.36 3.72 17.47
CA ASN A 102 -1.72 4.20 16.14
C ASN A 102 -0.47 4.41 15.26
N ALA A 103 0.62 4.96 15.81
CA ALA A 103 1.87 5.15 15.06
C ALA A 103 2.49 3.81 14.67
N ALA A 104 2.47 2.82 15.57
CA ALA A 104 2.87 1.45 15.26
C ALA A 104 2.02 0.84 14.14
N SER A 105 0.70 1.04 14.15
CA SER A 105 -0.20 0.57 13.08
C SER A 105 0.08 1.22 11.72
N HIS A 106 0.36 2.53 11.69
CA HIS A 106 0.76 3.23 10.46
C HIS A 106 2.13 2.76 9.96
N TYR A 107 3.06 2.53 10.89
CA TYR A 107 4.37 1.98 10.59
C TYR A 107 4.24 0.60 9.93
N MET A 108 3.44 -0.30 10.49
CA MET A 108 3.19 -1.62 9.92
C MET A 108 2.54 -1.55 8.54
N THR A 109 1.62 -0.58 8.34
CA THR A 109 1.03 -0.35 7.01
C THR A 109 2.09 0.01 5.98
N LEU A 110 3.09 0.82 6.35
CA LEU A 110 4.23 1.15 5.49
C LEU A 110 5.19 -0.03 5.33
N ALA A 111 5.35 -0.84 6.37
CA ALA A 111 6.26 -1.97 6.36
C ALA A 111 5.94 -2.94 5.21
N MET A 112 4.65 -3.15 4.92
CA MET A 112 4.16 -3.91 3.76
C MET A 112 4.63 -3.39 2.40
N TYR A 113 4.98 -2.12 2.31
CA TYR A 113 5.45 -1.44 1.09
C TYR A 113 6.90 -0.95 1.23
N SER A 114 7.70 -1.64 2.05
CA SER A 114 9.06 -1.25 2.40
C SER A 114 10.07 -2.39 2.20
N THR A 115 11.22 -2.27 2.86
CA THR A 115 12.37 -3.19 2.80
C THR A 115 12.23 -4.40 3.73
N MET A 116 11.17 -4.46 4.56
CA MET A 116 11.03 -5.46 5.60
C MET A 116 10.47 -6.79 5.05
N GLY A 117 11.10 -7.90 5.43
CA GLY A 117 10.61 -9.25 5.14
C GLY A 117 9.38 -9.61 5.99
N LEU A 118 8.51 -10.47 5.47
CA LEU A 118 7.23 -10.79 6.13
C LEU A 118 7.37 -11.39 7.53
N VAL A 119 8.43 -12.16 7.81
CA VAL A 119 8.67 -12.73 9.15
C VAL A 119 8.90 -11.63 10.18
N GLN A 120 9.64 -10.58 9.82
CA GLN A 120 9.89 -9.47 10.73
C GLN A 120 8.62 -8.62 10.95
N ILE A 121 7.81 -8.46 9.90
CA ILE A 121 6.51 -7.77 9.98
C ILE A 121 5.56 -8.53 10.90
N GLU A 122 5.46 -9.86 10.75
CA GLU A 122 4.66 -10.74 11.59
C GLU A 122 5.03 -10.58 13.07
N ASN A 123 6.31 -10.72 13.41
CA ASN A 123 6.78 -10.60 14.79
C ASN A 123 6.42 -9.23 15.40
N SER A 124 6.55 -8.16 14.61
CA SER A 124 6.20 -6.81 15.05
C SER A 124 4.69 -6.65 15.26
N LEU A 125 3.88 -7.16 14.33
CA LEU A 125 2.42 -7.13 14.42
C LEU A 125 1.91 -7.92 15.63
N ARG A 126 2.49 -9.09 15.92
CA ARG A 126 2.18 -9.90 17.08
C ARG A 126 2.41 -9.11 18.38
N VAL A 127 3.58 -8.47 18.52
CA VAL A 127 3.92 -7.64 19.67
C VAL A 127 2.98 -6.45 19.80
N TYR A 128 2.77 -5.69 18.72
CA TYR A 128 1.93 -4.49 18.77
C TYR A 128 0.46 -4.83 19.05
N CYS A 129 -0.08 -5.90 18.47
CA CYS A 129 -1.45 -6.34 18.76
C CYS A 129 -1.59 -6.78 20.22
N GLN A 130 -0.58 -7.44 20.79
CA GLN A 130 -0.60 -7.78 22.22
C GLN A 130 -0.58 -6.51 23.08
N GLN A 131 0.28 -5.55 22.78
CA GLN A 131 0.31 -4.27 23.48
C GLN A 131 -1.00 -3.49 23.36
N MET A 132 -1.68 -3.53 22.21
CA MET A 132 -3.01 -2.92 22.05
C MET A 132 -4.03 -3.49 23.04
N ARG A 133 -3.93 -4.79 23.36
CA ARG A 133 -4.77 -5.41 24.41
C ARG A 133 -4.28 -5.01 25.80
N ASP A 134 -2.99 -5.17 26.09
CA ASP A 134 -2.41 -4.91 27.41
C ASP A 134 -2.64 -3.47 27.91
N PHE A 135 -2.61 -2.50 26.98
CA PHE A 135 -2.83 -1.08 27.29
C PHE A 135 -4.28 -0.61 27.07
N ASN A 136 -5.23 -1.51 26.80
CA ASN A 136 -6.65 -1.21 26.53
C ASN A 136 -6.87 -0.24 25.36
N VAL A 137 -6.04 -0.35 24.31
CA VAL A 137 -6.12 0.42 23.05
C VAL A 137 -6.70 -0.48 21.93
N GLU A 138 -7.72 -1.26 22.28
CA GLU A 138 -8.32 -2.25 21.37
C GLU A 138 -8.98 -1.60 20.14
N SER A 139 -9.32 -0.31 20.22
CA SER A 139 -9.85 0.46 19.09
C SER A 139 -8.93 0.51 17.87
N VAL A 140 -7.63 0.19 18.02
CA VAL A 140 -6.65 0.14 16.92
C VAL A 140 -6.59 -1.25 16.26
N LEU A 141 -6.97 -2.32 16.97
CA LEU A 141 -6.92 -3.70 16.45
C LEU A 141 -7.64 -3.87 15.11
N PRO A 142 -8.83 -3.29 14.87
CA PRO A 142 -9.52 -3.46 13.58
C PRO A 142 -8.75 -2.94 12.36
N PHE A 143 -7.76 -2.06 12.55
CA PHE A 143 -6.90 -1.58 11.46
C PHE A 143 -5.66 -2.47 11.25
N THR A 144 -5.31 -3.29 12.25
CA THR A 144 -4.04 -4.03 12.29
C THR A 144 -4.24 -5.54 12.09
N LEU A 145 -5.34 -6.11 12.60
CA LEU A 145 -5.64 -7.55 12.45
C LEU A 145 -5.75 -8.00 10.98
N PRO A 146 -6.42 -7.28 10.06
CA PRO A 146 -6.44 -7.65 8.64
C PRO A 146 -5.07 -7.70 8.00
N MET A 147 -4.16 -6.82 8.44
CA MET A 147 -2.78 -6.81 7.96
C MET A 147 -2.00 -8.01 8.50
N TRP A 148 -2.12 -8.28 9.80
CA TRP A 148 -1.46 -9.42 10.41
C TRP A 148 -1.89 -10.73 9.79
N GLN A 149 -3.19 -10.92 9.58
CA GLN A 149 -3.67 -12.11 8.89
C GLN A 149 -3.17 -12.17 7.44
N ALA A 150 -3.16 -11.06 6.69
CA ALA A 150 -2.61 -11.05 5.34
C ALA A 150 -1.12 -11.43 5.30
N VAL A 151 -0.35 -11.07 6.32
CA VAL A 151 1.06 -11.46 6.46
C VAL A 151 1.18 -12.97 6.69
N LEU A 152 0.39 -13.54 7.61
CA LEU A 152 0.33 -14.99 7.87
C LEU A 152 -0.09 -15.76 6.61
N ASN A 153 -1.06 -15.25 5.86
CA ASN A 153 -1.49 -15.82 4.59
C ASN A 153 -0.34 -15.88 3.56
N LEU A 154 0.47 -14.83 3.45
CA LEU A 154 1.60 -14.78 2.53
C LEU A 154 2.78 -15.64 3.00
N LEU A 155 2.98 -15.78 4.32
CA LEU A 155 3.95 -16.70 4.93
C LEU A 155 3.57 -18.17 4.72
N GLY A 156 2.30 -18.48 4.40
CA GLY A 156 1.81 -19.84 4.25
C GLY A 156 1.36 -20.47 5.57
N GLU A 157 1.01 -19.64 6.55
CA GLU A 157 0.51 -20.06 7.87
C GLU A 157 -1.02 -20.06 7.95
N ALA A 158 -1.71 -19.74 6.86
CA ALA A 158 -3.16 -19.85 6.73
C ALA A 158 -3.55 -21.09 5.90
N ASP A 159 -4.67 -21.73 6.25
CA ASP A 159 -5.22 -22.88 5.52
C ASP A 159 -5.58 -22.51 4.07
N ASP A 160 -6.26 -21.37 3.88
CA ASP A 160 -6.53 -20.78 2.58
C ASP A 160 -5.85 -19.40 2.50
N PRO A 161 -4.80 -19.24 1.69
CA PRO A 161 -4.05 -17.99 1.61
C PRO A 161 -4.85 -16.85 0.95
N THR A 162 -6.03 -17.13 0.39
CA THR A 162 -6.90 -16.13 -0.25
C THR A 162 -7.92 -15.51 0.70
N ILE A 163 -8.14 -16.10 1.87
CA ILE A 163 -9.16 -15.66 2.85
C ILE A 163 -8.48 -15.11 4.10
N LEU A 164 -8.90 -13.94 4.57
CA LEU A 164 -8.40 -13.34 5.82
C LEU A 164 -8.98 -14.05 7.06
N SER A 165 -8.67 -15.33 7.22
CA SER A 165 -9.14 -16.15 8.33
C SER A 165 -8.00 -17.05 8.81
N GLY A 166 -7.74 -17.05 10.12
CA GLY A 166 -6.63 -17.77 10.74
C GLY A 166 -6.33 -17.26 12.15
N GLU A 167 -5.06 -17.36 12.56
CA GLU A 167 -4.62 -17.02 13.92
C GLU A 167 -4.97 -15.59 14.35
N ALA A 168 -4.76 -14.61 13.47
CA ALA A 168 -4.87 -13.20 13.83
C ALA A 168 -6.31 -12.71 13.82
N MET A 169 -7.16 -13.25 12.93
CA MET A 169 -8.59 -12.94 12.86
C MET A 169 -9.37 -14.01 12.10
N VAL A 170 -10.69 -14.04 12.32
CA VAL A 170 -11.64 -14.82 11.51
C VAL A 170 -12.55 -13.84 10.77
N LEU A 171 -12.55 -13.86 9.43
CA LEU A 171 -13.27 -12.88 8.61
C LEU A 171 -14.77 -12.85 8.90
N GLU A 172 -15.37 -14.02 9.08
CA GLU A 172 -16.81 -14.21 9.32
C GLU A 172 -17.24 -13.66 10.68
N GLU A 173 -16.33 -13.64 11.66
CA GLU A 173 -16.54 -13.14 13.02
C GLU A 173 -16.11 -11.68 13.18
N PHE A 174 -15.48 -11.10 12.14
CA PHE A 174 -14.93 -9.76 12.21
C PHE A 174 -16.01 -8.69 12.07
N GLU A 175 -16.51 -8.22 13.22
CA GLU A 175 -17.53 -7.19 13.28
C GLU A 175 -16.98 -5.82 12.88
N ILE A 176 -17.63 -5.19 11.89
CA ILE A 176 -17.31 -3.83 11.48
C ILE A 176 -18.53 -2.94 11.67
N GLU A 177 -18.37 -1.93 12.53
CA GLU A 177 -19.38 -0.89 12.70
C GLU A 177 -19.88 -0.37 11.33
N PRO A 178 -21.21 -0.25 11.12
CA PRO A 178 -21.78 0.14 9.83
C PRO A 178 -21.15 1.38 9.20
N ASN A 179 -20.79 2.37 10.03
CA ASN A 179 -20.27 3.66 9.60
C ASN A 179 -18.74 3.77 9.63
N ASN A 180 -18.00 2.74 10.08
CA ASN A 180 -16.54 2.77 10.11
C ASN A 180 -15.96 2.41 8.74
N LEU A 181 -16.01 3.37 7.81
CA LEU A 181 -15.54 3.20 6.43
C LEU A 181 -14.04 2.91 6.34
N VAL A 182 -13.26 3.33 7.33
CA VAL A 182 -11.81 3.13 7.35
C VAL A 182 -11.47 1.68 7.63
N VAL A 183 -12.07 1.05 8.65
CA VAL A 183 -11.88 -0.39 8.90
C VAL A 183 -12.33 -1.22 7.70
N ARG A 184 -13.50 -0.89 7.11
CA ARG A 184 -14.00 -1.57 5.91
C ARG A 184 -13.02 -1.50 4.75
N VAL A 185 -12.41 -0.33 4.49
CA VAL A 185 -11.45 -0.22 3.40
C VAL A 185 -10.13 -0.93 3.71
N VAL A 186 -9.67 -0.93 4.96
CA VAL A 186 -8.46 -1.67 5.36
C VAL A 186 -8.64 -3.16 5.08
N LEU A 187 -9.78 -3.73 5.49
CA LEU A 187 -10.11 -5.12 5.18
C LEU A 187 -10.10 -5.38 3.67
N LEU A 188 -10.78 -4.52 2.89
CA LEU A 188 -10.84 -4.64 1.43
C LEU A 188 -9.47 -4.50 0.76
N ILE A 189 -8.56 -3.67 1.28
CA ILE A 189 -7.20 -3.54 0.75
C ILE A 189 -6.49 -4.89 0.79
N PHE A 190 -6.55 -5.58 1.93
CA PHE A 190 -5.89 -6.87 2.09
C PHE A 190 -6.61 -8.00 1.36
N GLN A 191 -7.94 -8.00 1.29
CA GLN A 191 -8.69 -8.94 0.44
C GLN A 191 -8.30 -8.78 -1.04
N VAL A 192 -8.27 -7.55 -1.56
CA VAL A 192 -7.86 -7.27 -2.95
C VAL A 192 -6.40 -7.66 -3.17
N LEU A 193 -5.51 -7.40 -2.20
CA LEU A 193 -4.10 -7.77 -2.30
C LEU A 193 -3.92 -9.29 -2.39
N LEU A 194 -4.54 -10.07 -1.49
CA LEU A 194 -4.43 -11.53 -1.52
C LEU A 194 -5.06 -12.11 -2.79
N THR A 195 -6.24 -11.64 -3.16
CA THR A 195 -6.93 -12.02 -4.40
C THR A 195 -6.05 -11.76 -5.63
N LEU A 196 -5.35 -10.61 -5.66
CA LEU A 196 -4.38 -10.28 -6.71
C LEU A 196 -3.20 -11.25 -6.70
N GLN A 197 -2.62 -11.51 -5.52
CA GLN A 197 -1.44 -12.37 -5.40
C GLN A 197 -1.73 -13.81 -5.81
N PHE A 198 -2.92 -14.33 -5.51
CA PHE A 198 -3.30 -15.71 -5.83
C PHE A 198 -4.20 -15.84 -7.06
N ARG A 199 -4.32 -14.75 -7.86
CA ARG A 199 -5.00 -14.73 -9.15
C ARG A 199 -6.48 -15.14 -9.12
N ASP A 200 -7.19 -14.90 -8.03
CA ASP A 200 -8.65 -15.13 -7.95
C ASP A 200 -9.43 -13.97 -8.59
N TRP A 201 -9.39 -13.90 -9.92
CA TRP A 201 -10.04 -12.84 -10.69
C TRP A 201 -11.55 -12.78 -10.50
N LYS A 202 -12.17 -13.92 -10.16
CA LYS A 202 -13.61 -14.01 -9.93
C LYS A 202 -13.99 -13.30 -8.64
N ALA A 203 -13.34 -13.60 -7.52
CA ALA A 203 -13.57 -12.89 -6.26
C ALA A 203 -13.26 -11.40 -6.39
N LEU A 204 -12.19 -11.05 -7.11
CA LEU A 204 -11.83 -9.65 -7.36
C LEU A 204 -12.98 -8.90 -8.03
N GLN A 205 -13.55 -9.47 -9.09
CA GLN A 205 -14.60 -8.86 -9.88
C GLN A 205 -15.95 -8.83 -9.13
N GLU A 206 -16.36 -9.96 -8.57
CA GLU A 206 -17.72 -10.15 -8.05
C GLU A 206 -17.90 -9.64 -6.62
N LYS A 207 -16.84 -9.67 -5.81
CA LYS A 207 -16.93 -9.39 -4.36
C LYS A 207 -16.23 -8.10 -3.94
N HIS A 208 -15.05 -7.82 -4.49
CA HIS A 208 -14.14 -6.84 -3.87
C HIS A 208 -14.03 -5.50 -4.61
N TYR A 209 -13.90 -5.49 -5.94
CA TYR A 209 -13.49 -4.32 -6.72
C TYR A 209 -14.39 -3.09 -6.52
N ASP A 210 -15.72 -3.23 -6.73
CA ASP A 210 -16.63 -2.07 -6.71
C ASP A 210 -16.72 -1.44 -5.30
N SER A 211 -16.61 -2.25 -4.25
CA SER A 211 -16.55 -1.77 -2.86
C SER A 211 -15.22 -1.11 -2.54
N PHE A 212 -14.11 -1.71 -2.99
CA PHE A 212 -12.77 -1.15 -2.81
C PHE A 212 -12.64 0.23 -3.44
N VAL A 213 -12.95 0.38 -4.74
CA VAL A 213 -12.86 1.67 -5.46
C VAL A 213 -13.74 2.74 -4.81
N ARG A 214 -14.96 2.38 -4.41
CA ARG A 214 -15.92 3.32 -3.81
C ARG A 214 -15.46 3.85 -2.45
N LEU A 215 -14.90 2.99 -1.61
CA LEU A 215 -14.53 3.33 -0.23
C LEU A 215 -13.13 3.94 -0.13
N ARG A 216 -12.19 3.47 -0.94
CA ARG A 216 -10.79 3.93 -0.97
C ARG A 216 -10.67 5.44 -1.10
N GLU A 217 -11.32 6.02 -2.10
CA GLU A 217 -11.20 7.47 -2.35
C GLU A 217 -11.74 8.31 -1.18
N LYS A 218 -12.71 7.80 -0.42
CA LYS A 218 -13.29 8.50 0.74
C LYS A 218 -12.45 8.34 2.01
N ALA A 219 -11.86 7.16 2.21
CA ALA A 219 -11.28 6.78 3.50
C ALA A 219 -9.75 6.94 3.58
N VAL A 220 -9.01 6.75 2.49
CA VAL A 220 -7.52 6.70 2.55
C VAL A 220 -6.82 7.81 1.74
N ARG A 221 -7.56 8.78 1.20
CA ARG A 221 -6.99 9.82 0.31
C ARG A 221 -5.85 10.63 0.95
N GLY A 222 -5.94 10.91 2.25
CA GLY A 222 -4.89 11.62 3.00
C GLY A 222 -3.95 10.71 3.78
N HIS A 223 -4.17 9.40 3.76
CA HIS A 223 -3.40 8.45 4.55
C HIS A 223 -2.10 8.07 3.84
N VAL A 224 -1.06 7.70 4.59
CA VAL A 224 0.26 7.35 4.06
C VAL A 224 0.22 6.22 3.02
N SER A 225 -0.76 5.31 3.11
CA SER A 225 -0.98 4.22 2.14
C SER A 225 -1.65 4.67 0.83
N ASN A 226 -1.93 5.97 0.64
CA ASN A 226 -2.63 6.48 -0.53
C ASN A 226 -1.93 6.11 -1.85
N PHE A 227 -0.60 6.11 -1.91
CA PHE A 227 0.08 5.78 -3.17
C PHE A 227 -0.01 4.29 -3.48
N ALA A 228 0.28 3.43 -2.51
CA ALA A 228 0.21 1.98 -2.68
C ALA A 228 -1.23 1.52 -3.02
N THR A 229 -2.23 2.05 -2.32
CA THR A 229 -3.63 1.72 -2.59
C THR A 229 -4.15 2.31 -3.90
N SER A 230 -3.64 3.46 -4.36
CA SER A 230 -3.94 3.99 -5.71
C SER A 230 -3.32 3.09 -6.77
N PHE A 231 -2.08 2.64 -6.57
CA PHE A 231 -1.43 1.71 -7.47
C PHE A 231 -2.23 0.41 -7.56
N LEU A 232 -2.62 -0.17 -6.42
CA LEU A 232 -3.45 -1.37 -6.38
C LEU A 232 -4.73 -1.20 -7.20
N GLU A 233 -5.48 -0.11 -7.00
CA GLU A 233 -6.68 0.24 -7.78
C GLU A 233 -6.40 0.28 -9.29
N GLY A 234 -5.34 0.99 -9.69
CA GLY A 234 -4.97 1.14 -11.09
C GLY A 234 -4.59 -0.20 -11.73
N TYR A 235 -3.83 -1.02 -11.01
CA TYR A 235 -3.35 -2.29 -11.53
C TYR A 235 -4.46 -3.34 -11.62
N VAL A 236 -5.29 -3.51 -10.58
CA VAL A 236 -6.43 -4.44 -10.65
C VAL A 236 -7.43 -4.03 -11.74
N SER A 237 -7.56 -2.73 -12.02
CA SER A 237 -8.36 -2.24 -13.15
C SER A 237 -7.79 -2.68 -14.50
N PHE A 238 -6.47 -2.72 -14.68
CA PHE A 238 -5.87 -3.26 -15.91
C PHE A 238 -6.10 -4.76 -16.04
N LEU A 239 -5.91 -5.52 -14.96
CA LEU A 239 -6.12 -6.97 -14.96
C LEU A 239 -7.59 -7.34 -15.23
N LEU A 240 -8.54 -6.65 -14.59
CA LEU A 240 -9.96 -6.88 -14.86
C LEU A 240 -10.35 -6.50 -16.30
N PHE A 241 -9.73 -5.45 -16.87
CA PHE A 241 -9.90 -5.15 -18.30
C PHE A 241 -9.37 -6.29 -19.17
N GLU A 242 -8.21 -6.85 -18.86
CA GLU A 242 -7.62 -7.97 -19.61
C GLU A 242 -8.54 -9.20 -19.60
N GLN A 243 -9.09 -9.54 -18.43
CA GLN A 243 -9.97 -10.70 -18.25
C GLN A 243 -11.35 -10.52 -18.90
N THR A 244 -11.95 -9.32 -18.77
CA THR A 244 -13.37 -9.11 -19.14
C THR A 244 -13.56 -8.32 -20.44
N ARG A 245 -12.52 -7.63 -20.91
CA ARG A 245 -12.57 -6.61 -21.98
C ARG A 245 -13.58 -5.49 -21.74
N ASN A 246 -14.08 -5.34 -20.52
CA ASN A 246 -15.00 -4.27 -20.17
C ASN A 246 -14.26 -2.92 -20.08
N THR A 247 -14.57 -2.02 -21.00
CA THR A 247 -13.92 -0.71 -21.13
C THR A 247 -14.10 0.21 -19.92
N ARG A 248 -15.03 -0.10 -18.99
CA ARG A 248 -15.14 0.60 -17.70
C ARG A 248 -13.83 0.53 -16.93
N TYR A 249 -13.21 -0.65 -16.86
CA TYR A 249 -11.99 -0.86 -16.09
C TYR A 249 -10.80 -0.14 -16.76
N LEU A 250 -10.71 -0.18 -18.08
CA LEU A 250 -9.67 0.57 -18.81
C LEU A 250 -9.76 2.08 -18.59
N ARG A 251 -10.98 2.65 -18.54
CA ARG A 251 -11.19 4.07 -18.24
C ARG A 251 -10.71 4.41 -16.83
N PHE A 252 -11.03 3.57 -15.84
CA PHE A 252 -10.57 3.74 -14.47
C PHE A 252 -9.06 3.63 -14.36
N ALA A 253 -8.47 2.57 -14.90
CA ALA A 253 -7.03 2.35 -14.93
C ALA A 253 -6.29 3.58 -15.49
N LYS A 254 -6.67 4.07 -16.68
CA LYS A 254 -6.07 5.27 -17.31
C LYS A 254 -6.23 6.55 -16.49
N ARG A 255 -7.31 6.70 -15.73
CA ARG A 255 -7.51 7.85 -14.84
C ARG A 255 -6.53 7.79 -13.67
N ILE A 256 -6.41 6.63 -13.05
CA ILE A 256 -5.50 6.40 -11.92
C ILE A 256 -4.04 6.51 -12.36
N THR A 257 -3.66 5.93 -13.50
CA THR A 257 -2.31 6.08 -14.09
C THR A 257 -1.94 7.56 -14.26
N ARG A 258 -2.83 8.37 -14.85
CA ARG A 258 -2.58 9.81 -15.04
C ARG A 258 -2.40 10.55 -13.71
N ARG A 259 -3.17 10.18 -12.68
CA ARG A 259 -3.06 10.77 -11.34
C ARG A 259 -1.70 10.46 -10.71
N ILE A 260 -1.30 9.18 -10.69
CA ILE A 260 -0.02 8.74 -10.12
C ILE A 260 1.16 9.34 -10.89
N GLN A 261 1.08 9.39 -12.22
CA GLN A 261 2.08 10.09 -13.05
C GLN A 261 2.15 11.59 -12.76
N GLY A 262 1.01 12.23 -12.47
CA GLY A 262 0.97 13.63 -12.04
C GLY A 262 1.73 13.85 -10.72
N TRP A 263 1.56 12.94 -9.76
CA TRP A 263 2.30 12.98 -8.49
C TRP A 263 3.80 12.76 -8.68
N ALA A 264 4.19 11.77 -9.49
CA ALA A 264 5.60 11.53 -9.79
C ALA A 264 6.25 12.75 -10.47
N LYS A 265 5.57 13.39 -11.43
CA LYS A 265 6.03 14.64 -12.07
C LYS A 265 6.12 15.81 -11.10
N ALA A 266 5.30 15.83 -10.06
CA ALA A 266 5.37 16.82 -8.99
C ALA A 266 6.49 16.54 -7.96
N GLY A 267 7.29 15.48 -8.17
CA GLY A 267 8.44 15.14 -7.32
C GLY A 267 8.10 14.22 -6.13
N VAL A 268 6.94 13.56 -6.13
CA VAL A 268 6.59 12.58 -5.10
C VAL A 268 7.34 11.27 -5.37
N VAL A 269 8.42 11.03 -4.62
CA VAL A 269 9.35 9.92 -4.86
C VAL A 269 8.71 8.54 -4.65
N ASN A 270 7.82 8.40 -3.67
CA ASN A 270 7.24 7.12 -3.25
C ASN A 270 6.35 6.45 -4.32
N CYS A 271 5.85 7.22 -5.29
CA CYS A 271 5.01 6.69 -6.36
C CYS A 271 5.74 6.46 -7.68
N ALA A 272 7.02 6.81 -7.79
CA ALA A 272 7.77 6.72 -9.05
C ALA A 272 7.75 5.30 -9.67
N PRO A 273 8.09 4.21 -8.95
CA PRO A 273 8.07 2.86 -9.52
C PRO A 273 6.69 2.48 -10.07
N THR A 274 5.64 2.78 -9.29
CA THR A 274 4.26 2.48 -9.67
C THR A 274 3.76 3.33 -10.85
N ALA A 275 4.24 4.56 -10.99
CA ALA A 275 3.91 5.44 -12.11
C ALA A 275 4.48 4.89 -13.43
N THR A 276 5.73 4.44 -13.38
CA THR A 276 6.44 3.83 -14.51
C THR A 276 5.81 2.50 -14.90
N PHE A 277 5.52 1.64 -13.91
CA PHE A 277 4.84 0.37 -14.14
C PHE A 277 3.45 0.54 -14.78
N LEU A 278 2.60 1.42 -14.24
CA LEU A 278 1.27 1.65 -14.81
C LEU A 278 1.31 2.32 -16.20
N LYS A 279 2.42 2.99 -16.55
CA LYS A 279 2.66 3.46 -17.92
C LYS A 279 2.84 2.28 -18.88
N ALA A 280 3.59 1.25 -18.48
CA ALA A 280 3.75 0.02 -19.25
C ALA A 280 2.40 -0.68 -19.45
N GLU A 281 1.63 -0.89 -18.38
CA GLU A 281 0.29 -1.51 -18.45
C GLU A 281 -0.67 -0.73 -19.36
N CYS A 282 -0.60 0.60 -19.35
CA CYS A 282 -1.41 1.45 -20.23
C CYS A 282 -1.06 1.27 -21.72
N ILE A 283 0.19 0.92 -22.03
CA ILE A 283 0.64 0.60 -23.40
C ILE A 283 0.14 -0.80 -23.77
N VAL A 284 0.36 -1.80 -22.90
CA VAL A 284 -0.10 -3.19 -23.08
C VAL A 284 -1.61 -3.24 -23.35
N ALA A 285 -2.42 -2.54 -22.56
CA ALA A 285 -3.88 -2.58 -22.65
C ALA A 285 -4.48 -1.90 -23.90
N ARG A 286 -3.69 -1.23 -24.74
CA ARG A 286 -4.20 -0.53 -25.94
C ARG A 286 -4.42 -1.44 -27.16
N ASP A 287 -4.15 -2.75 -27.03
CA ASP A 287 -4.43 -3.80 -28.02
C ASP A 287 -4.10 -3.37 -29.46
N LYS A 288 -2.91 -2.80 -29.63
CA LYS A 288 -2.24 -2.71 -30.92
C LYS A 288 -1.16 -3.77 -30.85
N LYS A 289 -1.36 -4.91 -31.51
CA LYS A 289 -0.50 -6.10 -31.56
C LYS A 289 1.02 -5.87 -31.85
N ALA A 290 1.49 -4.62 -31.94
CA ALA A 290 2.86 -4.22 -32.28
C ALA A 290 3.35 -2.98 -31.51
N LEU A 291 2.97 -2.79 -30.24
CA LEU A 291 3.68 -1.79 -29.42
C LEU A 291 5.08 -2.32 -29.12
N ARG A 292 6.08 -1.47 -29.39
CA ARG A 292 7.52 -1.75 -29.33
C ARG A 292 7.82 -2.57 -28.07
N LYS A 293 8.01 -3.88 -28.20
CA LYS A 293 8.38 -4.77 -27.08
C LYS A 293 9.49 -4.13 -26.25
N THR A 294 10.49 -3.58 -26.93
CA THR A 294 11.58 -2.81 -26.33
C THR A 294 11.09 -1.66 -25.44
N GLU A 295 10.12 -0.86 -25.86
CA GLU A 295 9.58 0.27 -25.07
C GLU A 295 8.86 -0.22 -23.81
N VAL A 296 7.98 -1.22 -23.93
CA VAL A 296 7.25 -1.79 -22.78
C VAL A 296 8.22 -2.43 -21.79
N MET A 297 9.16 -3.23 -22.30
CA MET A 297 10.17 -3.89 -21.48
C MET A 297 11.13 -2.89 -20.83
N ASN A 298 11.48 -1.80 -21.50
CA ASN A 298 12.26 -0.72 -20.90
C ASN A 298 11.52 -0.08 -19.72
N LEU A 299 10.20 0.13 -19.83
CA LEU A 299 9.40 0.66 -18.73
C LEU A 299 9.30 -0.31 -17.55
N TYR A 300 9.11 -1.62 -17.79
CA TYR A 300 9.12 -2.59 -16.70
C TYR A 300 10.49 -2.67 -16.01
N ARG A 301 11.59 -2.70 -16.79
CA ARG A 301 12.95 -2.68 -16.23
C ARG A 301 13.21 -1.40 -15.43
N GLU A 302 12.79 -0.25 -15.94
CA GLU A 302 12.90 1.02 -15.23
C GLU A 302 12.11 1.00 -13.91
N ALA A 303 10.88 0.46 -13.92
CA ALA A 303 10.07 0.30 -12.70
C ALA A 303 10.73 -0.65 -11.69
N LEU A 304 11.35 -1.75 -12.14
CA LEU A 304 12.10 -2.68 -11.30
C LEU A 304 13.34 -2.02 -10.68
N VAL A 305 14.10 -1.24 -11.45
CA VAL A 305 15.25 -0.46 -10.95
C VAL A 305 14.78 0.55 -9.90
N GLN A 306 13.72 1.31 -10.17
CA GLN A 306 13.15 2.26 -9.22
C GLN A 306 12.66 1.58 -7.93
N ALA A 307 12.04 0.39 -8.04
CA ALA A 307 11.63 -0.40 -6.88
C ALA A 307 12.84 -0.92 -6.08
N LYS A 308 13.95 -1.25 -6.76
CA LYS A 308 15.22 -1.62 -6.13
C LYS A 308 15.86 -0.46 -5.40
N ASP A 309 15.90 0.73 -5.99
CA ASP A 309 16.48 1.92 -5.37
C ASP A 309 15.72 2.34 -4.10
N LEU A 310 14.40 2.15 -4.10
CA LEU A 310 13.54 2.33 -2.92
C LEU A 310 13.47 1.10 -2.01
N ASN A 311 14.13 0.01 -2.38
CA ASN A 311 14.14 -1.29 -1.69
C ASN A 311 12.75 -1.87 -1.36
N ILE A 312 11.74 -1.65 -2.21
CA ILE A 312 10.38 -2.14 -1.99
C ILE A 312 10.28 -3.60 -2.46
N LEU A 313 10.34 -4.55 -1.52
CA LEU A 313 10.42 -5.99 -1.84
C LEU A 313 9.20 -6.50 -2.60
N GLN A 314 8.00 -6.15 -2.12
CA GLN A 314 6.74 -6.56 -2.75
C GLN A 314 6.69 -6.19 -4.25
N TYR A 315 7.13 -4.98 -4.62
CA TYR A 315 7.08 -4.51 -6.00
C TYR A 315 8.09 -5.22 -6.89
N LYS A 316 9.24 -5.64 -6.37
CA LYS A 316 10.23 -6.42 -7.15
C LYS A 316 9.59 -7.73 -7.65
N GLY A 317 8.94 -8.48 -6.76
CA GLY A 317 8.25 -9.72 -7.12
C GLY A 317 7.07 -9.48 -8.07
N LEU A 318 6.19 -8.55 -7.72
CA LEU A 318 5.00 -8.25 -8.51
C LEU A 318 5.33 -7.77 -9.93
N PHE A 319 6.33 -6.89 -10.06
CA PHE A 319 6.68 -6.33 -11.37
C PHE A 319 7.36 -7.36 -12.26
N ALA A 320 8.25 -8.21 -11.70
CA ALA A 320 8.86 -9.31 -12.44
C ALA A 320 7.82 -10.34 -12.88
N GLU A 321 6.89 -10.71 -11.99
CA GLU A 321 5.80 -11.63 -12.31
C GLU A 321 4.96 -11.10 -13.48
N ARG A 322 4.52 -9.84 -13.40
CA ARG A 322 3.73 -9.24 -14.49
C ARG A 322 4.53 -9.11 -15.79
N CYS A 323 5.82 -8.81 -15.69
CA CYS A 323 6.69 -8.75 -16.85
C CYS A 323 6.78 -10.11 -17.55
N SER A 324 6.89 -11.20 -16.78
CA SER A 324 6.81 -12.58 -17.28
C SER A 324 5.49 -12.86 -17.98
N ASP A 325 4.36 -12.51 -17.36
CA ASP A 325 3.03 -12.74 -17.94
C ASP A 325 2.91 -12.02 -19.29
N VAL A 326 3.28 -10.73 -19.38
CA VAL A 326 3.19 -9.94 -20.62
C VAL A 326 4.09 -10.51 -21.71
N LEU A 327 5.30 -10.96 -21.37
CA LEU A 327 6.21 -11.60 -22.32
C LEU A 327 5.61 -12.88 -22.91
N GLY A 328 5.02 -13.73 -22.07
CA GLY A 328 4.43 -15.00 -22.52
C GLY A 328 3.11 -14.83 -23.29
N THR A 329 2.22 -13.96 -22.81
CA THR A 329 0.85 -13.87 -23.36
C THR A 329 0.71 -12.87 -24.51
N VAL A 330 1.46 -11.76 -24.48
CA VAL A 330 1.34 -10.69 -25.48
C VAL A 330 2.42 -10.81 -26.56
N TYR A 331 3.65 -11.11 -26.14
CA TYR A 331 4.81 -11.16 -27.04
C TYR A 331 5.20 -12.58 -27.46
N HIS A 332 4.64 -13.61 -26.81
CA HIS A 332 4.97 -15.02 -27.02
C HIS A 332 6.48 -15.31 -26.95
N ASP A 333 7.19 -14.61 -26.07
CA ASP A 333 8.60 -14.84 -25.77
C ASP A 333 8.73 -15.67 -24.49
N GLU A 334 8.64 -16.98 -24.65
CA GLU A 334 8.72 -17.92 -23.53
C GLU A 334 10.08 -17.92 -22.83
N GLU A 335 11.16 -17.63 -23.55
CA GLU A 335 12.51 -17.64 -22.98
C GLU A 335 12.66 -16.50 -21.98
N GLN A 336 12.36 -15.26 -22.39
CA GLN A 336 12.39 -14.13 -21.46
C GLN A 336 11.31 -14.25 -20.39
N SER A 337 10.13 -14.78 -20.73
CA SER A 337 9.05 -14.99 -19.76
C SER A 337 9.53 -15.88 -18.61
N ARG A 338 10.16 -17.03 -18.90
CA ARG A 338 10.73 -17.92 -17.87
C ARG A 338 11.80 -17.23 -17.03
N THR A 339 12.67 -16.42 -17.63
CA THR A 339 13.68 -15.65 -16.88
C THR A 339 13.05 -14.70 -15.86
N TYR A 340 12.04 -13.92 -16.26
CA TYR A 340 11.34 -13.02 -15.32
C TYR A 340 10.48 -13.76 -14.31
N LEU A 341 9.96 -14.94 -14.65
CA LEU A 341 9.24 -15.78 -13.69
C LEU A 341 10.18 -16.27 -12.59
N CYS A 342 11.34 -16.82 -12.94
CA CYS A 342 12.37 -17.22 -11.96
C CYS A 342 12.79 -16.04 -11.10
N GLU A 343 13.06 -14.87 -11.71
CA GLU A 343 13.34 -13.67 -10.94
C GLU A 343 12.19 -13.33 -9.99
N SER A 344 10.93 -13.39 -10.42
CA SER A 344 9.79 -13.10 -9.53
C SER A 344 9.73 -14.04 -8.32
N ILE A 345 10.03 -15.33 -8.52
CA ILE A 345 10.08 -16.33 -7.44
C ILE A 345 11.20 -15.98 -6.45
N ASP A 346 12.41 -15.70 -6.92
CA ASP A 346 13.53 -15.27 -6.08
C ASP A 346 13.17 -14.01 -5.27
N ARG A 347 12.48 -13.04 -5.87
CA ARG A 347 12.04 -11.81 -5.16
C ARG A 347 10.96 -12.08 -4.13
N TYR A 348 10.04 -13.01 -4.39
CA TYR A 348 9.04 -13.40 -3.40
C TYR A 348 9.65 -14.21 -2.25
N GLU A 349 10.68 -15.01 -2.53
CA GLU A 349 11.48 -15.70 -1.52
C GLU A 349 12.26 -14.70 -0.65
N GLU A 350 12.90 -13.69 -1.26
CA GLU A 350 13.54 -12.56 -0.56
C GLU A 350 12.55 -11.81 0.35
N TRP A 351 11.30 -11.66 -0.10
CA TRP A 351 10.22 -11.05 0.70
C TRP A 351 9.60 -12.00 1.73
N GLN A 352 9.93 -13.30 1.66
CA GLN A 352 9.41 -14.38 2.51
C GLN A 352 7.91 -14.65 2.27
N ALA A 353 7.42 -14.39 1.06
CA ALA A 353 6.05 -14.70 0.66
C ALA A 353 5.94 -16.17 0.20
N TYR A 354 6.22 -17.10 1.12
CA TYR A 354 6.37 -18.54 0.81
C TYR A 354 5.12 -19.16 0.18
N ALA A 355 3.91 -18.73 0.59
CA ALA A 355 2.67 -19.19 -0.03
C ALA A 355 2.60 -18.78 -1.52
N LYS A 356 3.07 -17.58 -1.84
CA LYS A 356 3.12 -17.07 -3.21
C LYS A 356 4.18 -17.79 -4.04
N VAL A 357 5.34 -18.11 -3.45
CA VAL A 357 6.39 -18.92 -4.08
C VAL A 357 5.84 -20.31 -4.44
N LYS A 358 5.19 -20.99 -3.50
CA LYS A 358 4.55 -22.29 -3.72
C LYS A 358 3.50 -22.21 -4.84
N PHE A 359 2.62 -21.20 -4.80
CA PHE A 359 1.59 -20.99 -5.82
C PHE A 359 2.18 -20.83 -7.23
N LEU A 360 3.23 -20.03 -7.39
CA LEU A 360 3.90 -19.87 -8.69
C LEU A 360 4.61 -21.15 -9.14
N GLY A 361 5.21 -21.89 -8.21
CA GLY A 361 5.84 -23.18 -8.48
C GLY A 361 4.86 -24.23 -9.01
N GLU A 362 3.68 -24.36 -8.39
CA GLU A 362 2.63 -25.29 -8.81
C GLU A 362 2.02 -24.93 -10.16
N LEU A 363 1.85 -23.63 -10.44
CA LEU A 363 1.39 -23.14 -11.73
C LEU A 363 2.38 -23.49 -12.86
N HIS A 364 3.67 -23.59 -12.54
CA HIS A 364 4.72 -23.94 -13.50
C HIS A 364 4.96 -25.46 -13.63
N LEU A 365 4.75 -26.23 -12.55
CA LEU A 365 4.80 -27.71 -12.57
C LEU A 365 3.56 -28.33 -13.24
N SER A 366 2.47 -27.56 -13.35
CA SER A 366 1.35 -27.92 -14.22
C SER A 366 1.82 -27.93 -15.68
N PRO A 367 1.61 -29.02 -16.46
CA PRO A 367 2.19 -29.12 -17.79
C PRO A 367 1.55 -28.11 -18.74
N CYS A 368 2.19 -26.95 -18.90
CA CYS A 368 2.14 -26.13 -20.10
C CYS A 368 2.74 -26.97 -21.24
N GLY A 369 1.95 -27.90 -21.79
CA GLY A 369 2.40 -28.80 -22.84
C GLY A 369 1.82 -30.22 -22.80
N LYS A 370 0.51 -30.39 -22.66
CA LYS A 370 -0.16 -31.46 -23.41
C LYS A 370 -0.73 -30.83 -24.67
N LYS A 371 0.08 -30.84 -25.73
CA LYS A 371 -0.48 -30.95 -27.08
C LYS A 371 -1.43 -32.13 -27.04
N ASN A 372 -2.70 -31.89 -27.39
CA ASN A 372 -3.57 -32.95 -27.86
C ASN A 372 -3.01 -33.44 -29.20
N ASP A 373 -1.96 -34.25 -29.14
CA ASP A 373 -1.61 -35.20 -30.17
C ASP A 373 -2.07 -36.56 -29.65
N ALA A 374 -3.33 -36.89 -29.87
CA ALA A 374 -3.86 -38.24 -29.73
C ALA A 374 -5.12 -38.40 -30.61
N GLN A 375 -4.86 -38.94 -31.80
CA GLN A 375 -5.68 -39.78 -32.70
C GLN A 375 -7.10 -39.35 -33.08
#